data_AF-A0A850HSF9-F1
#
_entry.id   AF-A0A850HSF9-F1
#
_cell.length_a   1.000
_cell.length_b   1.000
_cell.length_c   1.000
_cell.angle_alpha   90.00
_cell.angle_beta   90.00
_cell.angle_gamma   90.00
#
_symmetry.space_group_name_H-M   'P 1'
#
loop_
_entity.id
_entity.type
_entity.pdbx_description
1 polymer ?
#
loop_
_entity_poly.entity_id
_entity_poly.type
_entity_poly.pdbx_seq_one_letter_code
_entity_poly.pdbx_strand_id
1 'polypeptide(L)'
;MSHFTVLVISPSELTDDALEPILAPWHEFESTGVDDQYVVDVDKTEEVLAEYREQTRSMIRSPDGIQVAAHDDRFYRNPTEQEQQIMGKVPGTGSRGDLSWTSKDWGDGRGYRGKVHFVPDGYSKVEVPCSEVMTIAEFIDWWHSGKIVRSEAEIDRKGEHKYGHALVAENGDLIRMIDRTNPNRKWDGWTVGGRWSGMFAAPGYDPEKDPANQETCTLCGGSGQRTFRAEEIVCNKCDGKGTAVKWPSSWVDIGNRAQLKDIPLEAIRNHAEIEALKLHDKAQEVIAGRGFKRWDEVKADNGGDIDKTREAYRGQQVLKDLEEAKLVSFFDDDEIIGLFWMSRADRATRARNNALRTFAVVKDGQWYERGEMGWFGCVADEKDSEQWSREFAALLDGLPPETWLAVVDCHI
;
A
#
# COMPACT_ATOMS: atom_id res chain seq x y z
N MET A 1 1.58 -2.55 -2.13
CA MET A 1 2.39 -3.10 -1.01
C MET A 1 2.22 -2.16 0.18
N SER A 2 1.88 -2.63 1.38
CA SER A 2 1.74 -1.78 2.58
C SER A 2 3.06 -1.57 3.34
N HIS A 3 4.21 -1.87 2.73
CA HIS A 3 5.52 -1.80 3.38
C HIS A 3 6.54 -1.14 2.46
N PHE A 4 7.50 -0.42 3.02
CA PHE A 4 8.58 0.24 2.31
C PHE A 4 9.87 0.35 3.15
N THR A 5 11.01 0.56 2.49
CA THR A 5 12.33 0.64 3.16
C THR A 5 12.75 2.04 3.50
N VAL A 6 13.29 2.22 4.70
CA VAL A 6 13.92 3.45 5.15
C VAL A 6 15.36 3.17 5.57
N LEU A 7 16.30 4.00 5.11
CA LEU A 7 17.66 4.04 5.64
C LEU A 7 17.74 5.13 6.71
N VAL A 8 18.06 4.76 7.95
CA VAL A 8 18.36 5.73 9.01
C VAL A 8 19.86 5.94 9.10
N ILE A 9 20.28 7.20 9.13
CA ILE A 9 21.69 7.62 9.15
C ILE A 9 21.97 8.42 10.42
N SER A 10 22.97 8.01 11.20
CA SER A 10 23.31 8.63 12.48
C SER A 10 24.82 8.65 12.74
N PRO A 11 25.35 9.65 13.45
CA PRO A 11 26.73 9.61 13.96
C PRO A 11 26.91 8.65 15.14
N SER A 12 25.82 8.18 15.76
CA SER A 12 25.83 7.29 16.93
C SER A 12 25.14 5.96 16.61
N GLU A 13 25.45 4.94 17.41
CA GLU A 13 24.89 3.59 17.26
C GLU A 13 23.35 3.60 17.24
N LEU A 14 22.78 2.83 16.30
CA LEU A 14 21.35 2.75 16.03
C LEU A 14 20.74 1.52 16.72
N THR A 15 20.71 1.54 18.06
CA THR A 15 19.93 0.59 18.85
C THR A 15 18.43 0.84 18.65
N ASP A 16 17.58 -0.09 19.10
CA ASP A 16 16.13 0.09 19.02
C ASP A 16 15.68 1.34 19.78
N ASP A 17 16.23 1.57 20.98
CA ASP A 17 16.00 2.78 21.80
C ASP A 17 16.48 4.07 21.11
N ALA A 18 17.51 3.99 20.26
CA ALA A 18 18.01 5.15 19.52
C ALA A 18 17.16 5.46 18.28
N LEU A 19 16.57 4.43 17.67
CA LEU A 19 15.72 4.56 16.47
C LEU A 19 14.36 5.17 16.77
N GLU A 20 13.76 4.84 17.91
CA GLU A 20 12.44 5.33 18.31
C GLU A 20 12.32 6.87 18.25
N PRO A 21 13.17 7.68 18.93
CA PRO A 21 13.10 9.13 18.86
C PRO A 21 13.49 9.70 17.49
N ILE A 22 14.29 8.97 16.70
CA ILE A 22 14.64 9.39 15.33
C ILE A 22 13.42 9.26 14.42
N LEU A 23 12.65 8.18 14.52
CA LEU A 23 11.51 7.90 13.62
C LEU A 23 10.20 8.53 14.10
N ALA A 24 10.08 8.85 15.40
CA ALA A 24 8.88 9.45 16.01
C ALA A 24 8.29 10.64 15.24
N PRO A 25 9.04 11.59 14.66
CA PRO A 25 8.46 12.72 13.92
C PRO A 25 7.49 12.33 12.79
N TRP A 26 7.57 11.09 12.29
CA TRP A 26 6.79 10.60 11.15
C TRP A 26 5.82 9.47 11.52
N HIS A 27 5.53 9.25 12.82
CA HIS A 27 4.55 8.25 13.22
C HIS A 27 3.11 8.68 12.86
N GLU A 28 2.26 7.73 12.50
CA GLU A 28 0.82 7.94 12.35
C GLU A 28 0.15 7.84 13.72
N PHE A 29 -0.44 8.94 14.19
CA PHE A 29 -1.08 9.00 15.50
C PHE A 29 -2.29 8.07 15.59
N GLU A 30 -3.05 7.97 14.51
CA GLU A 30 -4.28 7.20 14.39
C GLU A 30 -4.05 5.72 14.68
N SER A 31 -2.90 5.21 14.24
CA SER A 31 -2.50 3.81 14.39
C SER A 31 -1.66 3.55 15.63
N THR A 32 -0.65 4.39 15.91
CA THR A 32 0.21 4.21 17.10
C THR A 32 -0.49 4.60 18.40
N GLY A 33 -1.41 5.56 18.32
CA GLY A 33 -2.10 6.12 19.47
C GLY A 33 -1.24 6.98 20.40
N VAL A 34 0.01 7.28 20.02
CA VAL A 34 0.98 8.06 20.81
C VAL A 34 0.72 9.55 20.61
N ASP A 35 0.19 10.23 21.63
CA ASP A 35 -0.06 11.69 21.60
C ASP A 35 1.19 12.41 22.12
N ASP A 36 2.08 12.80 21.20
CA ASP A 36 3.35 13.45 21.50
C ASP A 36 3.47 14.85 20.86
N GLN A 37 4.69 15.41 20.84
CA GLN A 37 4.94 16.76 20.33
C GLN A 37 4.73 16.94 18.82
N TYR A 38 4.60 15.86 18.05
CA TYR A 38 4.38 15.89 16.59
C TYR A 38 2.89 15.83 16.24
N VAL A 39 2.04 15.50 17.20
CA VAL A 39 0.59 15.43 17.05
C VAL A 39 -0.01 16.82 17.31
N VAL A 40 -0.80 17.31 16.36
CA VAL A 40 -1.43 18.64 16.45
C VAL A 40 -2.93 18.55 16.16
N ASP A 41 -3.68 19.49 16.71
CA ASP A 41 -5.09 19.71 16.35
C ASP A 41 -5.12 20.52 15.03
N VAL A 42 -5.53 19.87 13.94
CA VAL A 42 -5.70 20.50 12.62
C VAL A 42 -7.15 20.96 12.49
N ASP A 43 -7.34 22.26 12.28
CA ASP A 43 -8.66 22.82 12.04
C ASP A 43 -9.12 22.57 10.60
N LYS A 44 -10.19 21.79 10.47
CA LYS A 44 -10.80 21.36 9.21
C LYS A 44 -12.16 22.02 8.96
N THR A 45 -12.51 23.05 9.72
CA THR A 45 -13.87 23.63 9.71
C THR A 45 -14.29 24.13 8.33
N GLU A 46 -13.47 24.93 7.66
CA GLU A 46 -13.80 25.47 6.34
C GLU A 46 -13.85 24.39 5.25
N GLU A 47 -12.98 23.38 5.34
CA GLU A 47 -12.95 22.24 4.43
C GLU A 47 -14.28 21.45 4.53
N VAL A 48 -14.69 21.09 5.75
CA VAL A 48 -15.96 20.39 5.98
C VAL A 48 -17.17 21.23 5.57
N LEU A 49 -17.14 22.56 5.79
CA LEU A 49 -18.20 23.45 5.32
C LEU A 49 -18.27 23.56 3.79
N ALA A 50 -17.14 23.42 3.09
CA ALA A 50 -17.11 23.36 1.63
C ALA A 50 -17.65 22.01 1.15
N GLU A 51 -17.17 20.90 1.72
CA GLU A 51 -17.67 19.55 1.42
C GLU A 51 -19.17 19.44 1.63
N TYR A 52 -19.71 19.98 2.73
CA TYR A 52 -21.15 19.96 2.99
C TYR A 52 -21.99 20.65 1.90
N ARG A 53 -21.44 21.68 1.25
CA ARG A 53 -22.10 22.41 0.15
C ARG A 53 -21.98 21.69 -1.18
N GLU A 54 -20.87 21.01 -1.42
CA GLU A 54 -20.53 20.41 -2.72
C GLU A 54 -20.94 18.94 -2.81
N GLN A 55 -20.80 18.19 -1.71
CA GLN A 55 -21.09 16.78 -1.64
C GLN A 55 -22.59 16.55 -1.88
N THR A 56 -22.89 15.61 -2.78
CA THR A 56 -24.27 15.19 -3.04
C THR A 56 -24.59 13.88 -2.31
N ARG A 57 -25.88 13.69 -2.08
CA ARG A 57 -26.44 12.43 -1.63
C ARG A 57 -27.45 11.92 -2.65
N SER A 58 -27.37 10.62 -2.95
CA SER A 58 -28.40 9.93 -3.71
C SER A 58 -29.71 9.92 -2.94
N MET A 59 -30.73 10.55 -3.52
CA MET A 59 -32.10 10.58 -3.02
C MET A 59 -33.04 9.91 -4.03
N ILE A 60 -34.15 9.37 -3.55
CA ILE A 60 -35.28 8.95 -4.36
C ILE A 60 -36.39 9.98 -4.17
N ARG A 61 -36.80 10.62 -5.27
CA ARG A 61 -37.85 11.64 -5.33
C ARG A 61 -39.15 11.02 -5.83
N SER A 62 -40.21 11.18 -5.05
CA SER A 62 -41.56 10.75 -5.37
C SER A 62 -42.25 11.72 -6.35
N PRO A 63 -43.36 11.30 -7.01
CA PRO A 63 -44.15 12.17 -7.88
C PRO A 63 -44.68 13.45 -7.22
N ASP A 64 -44.95 13.41 -5.91
CA ASP A 64 -45.37 14.55 -5.08
C ASP A 64 -44.19 15.40 -4.57
N GLY A 65 -42.96 15.08 -4.98
CA GLY A 65 -41.76 15.88 -4.72
C GLY A 65 -41.06 15.56 -3.39
N ILE A 66 -41.58 14.63 -2.60
CA ILE A 66 -40.94 14.17 -1.36
C ILE A 66 -39.64 13.44 -1.72
N GLN A 67 -38.58 13.72 -0.97
CA GLN A 67 -37.28 13.09 -1.16
C GLN A 67 -36.92 12.26 0.07
N VAL A 68 -36.41 11.05 -0.18
CA VAL A 68 -35.94 10.13 0.86
C VAL A 68 -34.58 9.58 0.41
N ALA A 69 -33.67 9.31 1.34
CA ALA A 69 -32.38 8.71 1.01
C ALA A 69 -32.54 7.46 0.15
N ALA A 70 -31.76 7.33 -0.92
CA ALA A 70 -31.96 6.26 -1.90
C ALA A 70 -31.85 4.87 -1.26
N HIS A 71 -31.06 4.71 -0.22
CA HIS A 71 -30.86 3.44 0.51
C HIS A 71 -31.69 3.33 1.80
N ASP A 72 -32.76 4.11 1.96
CA ASP A 72 -33.76 3.91 3.02
C ASP A 72 -34.44 2.53 2.89
N ASP A 73 -34.76 1.91 4.02
CA ASP A 73 -35.31 0.54 4.09
C ASP A 73 -36.61 0.36 3.30
N ARG A 74 -37.38 1.43 3.07
CA ARG A 74 -38.61 1.39 2.24
C ARG A 74 -38.35 1.03 0.79
N PHE A 75 -37.13 1.25 0.31
CA PHE A 75 -36.69 0.95 -1.06
C PHE A 75 -36.06 -0.43 -1.16
N TYR A 76 -36.34 -1.32 -0.20
CA TYR A 76 -35.92 -2.71 -0.25
C TYR A 76 -37.11 -3.65 -0.12
N ARG A 77 -37.18 -4.60 -1.06
CA ARG A 77 -38.21 -5.65 -1.09
C ARG A 77 -37.58 -7.03 -1.02
N ASN A 78 -38.39 -8.03 -0.68
CA ASN A 78 -37.93 -9.41 -0.79
C ASN A 78 -37.61 -9.73 -2.26
N PRO A 79 -36.55 -10.51 -2.52
CA PRO A 79 -36.23 -10.96 -3.87
C PRO A 79 -37.35 -11.86 -4.41
N THR A 80 -37.56 -11.78 -5.71
CA THR A 80 -38.28 -12.83 -6.46
C THR A 80 -37.46 -14.11 -6.48
N GLU A 81 -38.07 -15.24 -6.85
CA GLU A 81 -37.34 -16.51 -6.95
C GLU A 81 -36.16 -16.44 -7.94
N GLN A 82 -36.33 -15.71 -9.04
CA GLN A 82 -35.27 -15.51 -10.04
C GLN A 82 -34.13 -14.66 -9.49
N GLU A 83 -34.44 -13.57 -8.81
CA GLU A 83 -33.42 -12.72 -8.16
C GLU A 83 -32.70 -13.49 -7.05
N GLN A 84 -33.41 -14.31 -6.28
CA GLN A 84 -32.80 -15.17 -5.25
C GLN A 84 -31.82 -16.19 -5.85
N GLN A 85 -32.10 -16.73 -7.04
CA GLN A 85 -31.17 -17.61 -7.75
C GLN A 85 -29.90 -16.86 -8.17
N ILE A 86 -30.01 -15.59 -8.56
CA ILE A 86 -28.89 -14.73 -8.91
C ILE A 86 -28.06 -14.37 -7.66
N MET A 87 -28.73 -14.01 -6.57
CA MET A 87 -28.14 -13.61 -5.30
C MET A 87 -27.46 -14.77 -4.56
N GLY A 88 -27.84 -16.01 -4.86
CA GLY A 88 -27.34 -17.21 -4.20
C GLY A 88 -28.05 -17.52 -2.87
N LYS A 89 -27.68 -18.64 -2.23
CA LYS A 89 -28.38 -19.16 -1.03
C LYS A 89 -28.15 -18.36 0.25
N VAL A 90 -27.00 -17.70 0.37
CA VAL A 90 -26.65 -16.86 1.53
C VAL A 90 -26.17 -15.52 0.97
N PRO A 91 -27.09 -14.63 0.59
CA PRO A 91 -26.72 -13.40 -0.06
C PRO A 91 -26.02 -12.45 0.91
N GLY A 92 -24.83 -11.98 0.53
CA GLY A 92 -24.19 -10.81 1.12
C GLY A 92 -24.76 -9.52 0.50
N THR A 93 -23.97 -8.45 0.47
CA THR A 93 -24.28 -7.23 -0.30
C THR A 93 -23.63 -7.32 -1.68
N GLY A 94 -24.35 -6.93 -2.73
CA GLY A 94 -23.81 -7.00 -4.09
C GLY A 94 -24.75 -6.45 -5.15
N SER A 95 -24.27 -6.44 -6.39
CA SER A 95 -25.06 -6.08 -7.57
C SER A 95 -24.70 -6.98 -8.75
N ARG A 96 -25.65 -7.15 -9.69
CA ARG A 96 -25.45 -7.86 -10.96
C ARG A 96 -26.41 -7.32 -12.02
N GLY A 97 -25.86 -6.64 -13.02
CA GLY A 97 -26.69 -5.89 -13.98
C GLY A 97 -27.48 -4.82 -13.25
N ASP A 98 -28.79 -4.73 -13.52
CA ASP A 98 -29.69 -3.77 -12.86
C ASP A 98 -30.13 -4.21 -11.45
N LEU A 99 -29.80 -5.44 -11.05
CA LEU A 99 -30.14 -5.96 -9.72
C LEU A 99 -29.12 -5.46 -8.69
N SER A 100 -29.60 -4.82 -7.63
CA SER A 100 -28.80 -4.43 -6.47
C SER A 100 -29.45 -4.96 -5.20
N TRP A 101 -28.67 -5.51 -4.27
CA TRP A 101 -29.18 -6.07 -3.02
C TRP A 101 -28.21 -5.85 -1.86
N THR A 102 -28.76 -5.80 -0.65
CA THR A 102 -27.96 -5.76 0.58
C THR A 102 -28.50 -6.75 1.60
N SER A 103 -27.59 -7.29 2.40
CA SER A 103 -27.91 -8.22 3.48
C SER A 103 -27.59 -7.57 4.81
N LYS A 104 -28.61 -7.40 5.64
CA LYS A 104 -28.50 -6.87 7.01
C LYS A 104 -29.60 -7.43 7.89
N ASP A 105 -29.53 -7.17 9.19
CA ASP A 105 -30.68 -7.27 10.06
C ASP A 105 -31.64 -6.11 9.77
N TRP A 106 -32.88 -6.44 9.45
CA TRP A 106 -33.93 -5.47 9.10
C TRP A 106 -34.83 -5.13 10.29
N GLY A 107 -34.50 -5.61 11.50
CA GLY A 107 -35.23 -5.28 12.72
C GLY A 107 -36.63 -5.89 12.81
N ASP A 108 -36.96 -6.88 11.97
CA ASP A 108 -38.27 -7.56 11.95
C ASP A 108 -38.26 -8.92 12.65
N GLY A 109 -37.21 -9.22 13.42
CA GLY A 109 -37.06 -10.46 14.18
C GLY A 109 -36.71 -11.69 13.35
N ARG A 110 -36.42 -11.54 12.05
CA ARG A 110 -36.06 -12.66 11.15
C ARG A 110 -34.55 -12.79 10.91
N GLY A 111 -33.75 -11.95 11.57
CA GLY A 111 -32.31 -11.90 11.42
C GLY A 111 -31.84 -11.44 10.04
N TYR A 112 -30.56 -11.66 9.78
CA TYR A 112 -29.86 -11.25 8.56
C TYR A 112 -30.44 -11.94 7.32
N ARG A 113 -30.80 -11.13 6.33
CA ARG A 113 -31.23 -11.62 5.01
C ARG A 113 -31.01 -10.58 3.93
N GLY A 114 -30.82 -11.04 2.71
CA GLY A 114 -30.75 -10.20 1.52
C GLY A 114 -32.12 -9.65 1.13
N LYS A 115 -32.18 -8.35 0.85
CA LYS A 115 -33.30 -7.72 0.13
C LYS A 115 -32.80 -6.96 -1.08
N VAL A 116 -33.65 -6.89 -2.09
CA VAL A 116 -33.40 -6.23 -3.37
C VAL A 116 -33.79 -4.77 -3.26
N HIS A 117 -32.86 -3.88 -3.63
CA HIS A 117 -33.11 -2.45 -3.78
C HIS A 117 -34.00 -2.21 -5.00
N PHE A 118 -34.96 -1.30 -4.88
CA PHE A 118 -35.84 -0.94 -5.98
C PHE A 118 -36.24 0.54 -5.91
N VAL A 119 -36.52 1.12 -7.07
CA VAL A 119 -37.14 2.45 -7.20
C VAL A 119 -38.59 2.22 -7.64
N PRO A 120 -39.61 2.67 -6.88
CA PRO A 120 -41.00 2.49 -7.27
C PRO A 120 -41.35 3.19 -8.59
N ASP A 121 -42.37 2.70 -9.29
CA ASP A 121 -42.83 3.32 -10.54
C ASP A 121 -43.23 4.79 -10.32
N GLY A 122 -42.77 5.67 -11.22
CA GLY A 122 -42.99 7.12 -11.15
C GLY A 122 -42.03 7.86 -10.22
N TYR A 123 -41.22 7.15 -9.43
CA TYR A 123 -40.15 7.77 -8.64
C TYR A 123 -38.89 7.93 -9.50
N SER A 124 -38.02 8.85 -9.11
CA SER A 124 -36.74 9.08 -9.78
C SER A 124 -35.59 9.11 -8.77
N LYS A 125 -34.45 8.52 -9.14
CA LYS A 125 -33.20 8.69 -8.39
C LYS A 125 -32.58 10.02 -8.81
N VAL A 126 -32.26 10.87 -7.85
CA VAL A 126 -31.66 12.19 -8.06
C VAL A 126 -30.48 12.39 -7.12
N GLU A 127 -29.47 13.11 -7.57
CA GLU A 127 -28.37 13.58 -6.71
C GLU A 127 -28.71 14.99 -6.22
N VAL A 128 -28.64 15.18 -4.90
CA VAL A 128 -29.06 16.43 -4.26
C VAL A 128 -27.95 16.89 -3.31
N PRO A 129 -27.59 18.18 -3.29
CA PRO A 129 -26.61 18.70 -2.34
C PRO A 129 -26.96 18.32 -0.90
N CYS A 130 -25.98 17.87 -0.12
CA CYS A 130 -26.21 17.47 1.26
C CYS A 130 -26.81 18.61 2.09
N SER A 131 -26.40 19.85 1.81
CA SER A 131 -26.93 21.06 2.44
C SER A 131 -28.44 21.28 2.26
N GLU A 132 -29.08 20.64 1.28
CA GLU A 132 -30.53 20.76 1.06
C GLU A 132 -31.33 19.68 1.79
N VAL A 133 -30.70 18.57 2.19
CA VAL A 133 -31.40 17.37 2.66
C VAL A 133 -31.02 16.94 4.09
N MET A 134 -29.99 17.53 4.67
CA MET A 134 -29.58 17.28 6.06
C MET A 134 -28.86 18.49 6.64
N THR A 135 -28.82 18.59 7.97
CA THR A 135 -28.03 19.58 8.71
C THR A 135 -26.53 19.26 8.64
N ILE A 136 -25.67 20.24 8.94
CA ILE A 136 -24.21 20.01 9.01
C ILE A 136 -23.84 18.94 10.05
N ALA A 137 -24.57 18.86 11.16
CA ALA A 137 -24.35 17.84 12.18
C ALA A 137 -24.65 16.42 11.66
N GLU A 138 -25.77 16.25 10.95
CA GLU A 138 -26.11 14.97 10.31
C GLU A 138 -25.11 14.61 9.19
N PHE A 139 -24.60 15.61 8.46
CA PHE A 139 -23.55 15.41 7.48
C PHE A 139 -22.25 14.91 8.11
N ILE A 140 -21.80 15.55 9.21
CA ILE A 140 -20.59 15.13 9.93
C ILE A 140 -20.73 13.71 10.49
N ASP A 141 -21.88 13.37 11.06
CA ASP A 141 -22.15 12.02 11.56
C ASP A 141 -22.09 10.97 10.44
N TRP A 142 -22.72 11.28 9.29
CA TRP A 142 -22.78 10.37 8.15
C TRP A 142 -21.45 10.24 7.40
N TRP A 143 -20.77 11.35 7.12
CA TRP A 143 -19.63 11.41 6.20
C TRP A 143 -18.28 11.32 6.91
N HIS A 144 -18.16 11.92 8.10
CA HIS A 144 -16.93 11.92 8.90
C HIS A 144 -17.00 11.00 10.13
N SER A 145 -18.02 10.14 10.22
CA SER A 145 -18.20 9.16 11.31
C SER A 145 -18.30 9.77 12.72
N GLY A 146 -18.78 11.02 12.81
CA GLY A 146 -19.48 11.58 13.98
C GLY A 146 -18.77 11.51 15.34
N LYS A 147 -18.15 12.63 15.75
CA LYS A 147 -17.69 12.90 17.12
C LYS A 147 -18.11 14.31 17.55
N ILE A 148 -19.43 14.52 17.62
CA ILE A 148 -20.04 15.81 17.83
C ILE A 148 -20.19 16.12 19.33
N VAL A 149 -19.68 17.26 19.75
CA VAL A 149 -19.84 17.83 21.10
C VAL A 149 -20.59 19.15 21.04
N ARG A 150 -21.29 19.52 22.12
CA ARG A 150 -22.02 20.79 22.24
C ARG A 150 -21.29 21.84 23.07
N SER A 151 -20.24 21.42 23.77
CA SER A 151 -19.40 22.32 24.57
C SER A 151 -17.97 21.80 24.67
N GLU A 152 -17.02 22.71 24.91
CA GLU A 152 -15.61 22.35 25.15
C GLU A 152 -15.44 21.38 26.34
N ALA A 153 -16.38 21.40 27.30
CA ALA A 153 -16.34 20.54 28.49
C ALA A 153 -16.66 19.06 28.20
N GLU A 154 -17.30 18.76 27.06
CA GLU A 154 -17.64 17.39 26.64
C GLU A 154 -16.47 16.68 25.91
N ILE A 155 -15.40 17.41 25.57
CA ILE A 155 -14.29 16.87 24.78
C ILE A 155 -13.42 15.93 25.64
N ASP A 156 -13.68 14.65 25.50
CA ASP A 156 -12.82 13.57 25.99
C ASP A 156 -11.65 13.27 25.05
N ARG A 157 -10.53 13.99 25.22
CA ARG A 157 -9.29 13.80 24.44
C ARG A 157 -8.61 12.43 24.64
N LYS A 158 -9.02 11.63 25.63
CA LYS A 158 -8.40 10.32 25.94
C LYS A 158 -9.27 9.14 25.53
N GLY A 159 -10.56 9.35 25.36
CA GLY A 159 -11.51 8.35 24.88
C GLY A 159 -12.10 8.74 23.53
N GLU A 160 -13.38 9.09 23.51
CA GLU A 160 -14.16 9.18 22.28
C GLU A 160 -13.64 10.24 21.29
N HIS A 161 -13.06 11.33 21.79
CA HIS A 161 -12.58 12.47 20.99
C HIS A 161 -11.05 12.49 20.84
N LYS A 162 -10.41 11.32 20.97
CA LYS A 162 -8.95 11.17 20.89
C LYS A 162 -8.38 11.69 19.57
N TYR A 163 -9.00 11.32 18.45
CA TYR A 163 -8.52 11.62 17.09
C TYR A 163 -9.15 12.87 16.47
N GLY A 164 -10.11 13.48 17.15
CA GLY A 164 -10.83 14.62 16.59
C GLY A 164 -12.21 14.80 17.20
N HIS A 165 -12.81 15.95 16.92
CA HIS A 165 -14.18 16.28 17.32
C HIS A 165 -14.76 17.39 16.45
N ALA A 166 -16.08 17.42 16.37
CA ALA A 166 -16.84 18.55 15.84
C ALA A 166 -17.55 19.26 16.99
N LEU A 167 -17.20 20.52 17.24
CA LEU A 167 -17.94 21.38 18.17
C LEU A 167 -19.07 22.07 17.42
N VAL A 168 -20.32 21.76 17.78
CA VAL A 168 -21.52 22.30 17.13
C VAL A 168 -22.33 23.09 18.14
N ALA A 169 -22.70 24.32 17.77
CA ALA A 169 -23.51 25.21 18.59
C ALA A 169 -24.93 24.65 18.84
N GLU A 170 -25.64 25.22 19.82
CA GLU A 170 -27.04 24.87 20.10
C GLU A 170 -27.98 25.13 18.91
N ASN A 171 -27.67 26.16 18.11
CA ASN A 171 -28.44 26.49 16.90
C ASN A 171 -28.15 25.55 15.71
N GLY A 172 -27.21 24.61 15.85
CA GLY A 172 -26.84 23.64 14.82
C GLY A 172 -25.66 24.04 13.95
N ASP A 173 -25.10 25.23 14.12
CA ASP A 173 -23.94 25.68 13.33
C ASP A 173 -22.64 24.98 13.79
N LEU A 174 -21.79 24.63 12.83
CA LEU A 174 -20.45 24.12 13.12
C LEU A 174 -19.57 25.26 13.62
N ILE A 175 -19.08 25.14 14.87
CA ILE A 175 -18.11 26.08 15.45
C ILE A 175 -16.70 25.68 15.04
N ARG A 176 -16.37 24.39 15.17
CA ARG A 176 -15.02 23.88 14.88
C ARG A 176 -15.04 22.40 14.52
N MET A 177 -14.31 22.01 13.49
CA MET A 177 -13.94 20.61 13.21
C MET A 177 -12.44 20.45 13.43
N ILE A 178 -12.06 19.56 14.35
CA ILE A 178 -10.65 19.25 14.63
C ILE A 178 -10.37 17.81 14.23
N ASP A 179 -9.34 17.61 13.42
CA ASP A 179 -8.64 16.34 13.28
C ASP A 179 -7.33 16.42 14.06
N ARG A 180 -7.18 15.59 15.09
CA ARG A 180 -5.90 15.46 15.79
C ARG A 180 -5.07 14.41 15.08
N THR A 181 -3.96 14.81 14.48
CA THR A 181 -3.11 13.94 13.66
C THR A 181 -1.66 14.40 13.69
N ASN A 182 -0.75 13.56 13.21
CA ASN A 182 0.59 13.99 12.82
C ASN A 182 0.56 14.38 11.32
N PRO A 183 0.75 15.67 10.97
CA PRO A 183 0.73 16.12 9.58
C PRO A 183 1.94 15.63 8.78
N ASN A 184 3.00 15.18 9.46
CA ASN A 184 4.20 14.64 8.84
C ASN A 184 4.21 13.10 8.83
N ARG A 185 3.13 12.41 9.19
CA ARG A 185 3.13 10.95 9.26
C ARG A 185 3.56 10.28 7.95
N LYS A 186 4.34 9.22 8.08
CA LYS A 186 4.84 8.37 6.98
C LYS A 186 4.67 6.88 7.25
N TRP A 187 4.54 6.48 8.52
CA TRP A 187 4.45 5.09 8.92
C TRP A 187 3.48 4.89 10.09
N ASP A 188 2.87 3.71 10.18
CA ASP A 188 2.01 3.29 11.30
C ASP A 188 2.62 2.17 12.17
N GLY A 189 3.70 1.55 11.70
CA GLY A 189 4.61 0.69 12.46
C GLY A 189 5.94 0.49 11.72
N TRP A 190 6.96 0.02 12.44
CA TRP A 190 8.28 -0.27 11.86
C TRP A 190 9.02 -1.42 12.54
N THR A 191 10.00 -2.00 11.86
CA THR A 191 10.94 -2.99 12.43
C THR A 191 12.30 -2.92 11.75
N VAL A 192 13.39 -3.22 12.45
CA VAL A 192 14.74 -3.24 11.86
C VAL A 192 14.89 -4.43 10.92
N GLY A 193 15.39 -4.19 9.71
CA GLY A 193 15.54 -5.17 8.63
C GLY A 193 14.19 -5.59 8.05
N GLY A 194 13.38 -6.31 8.84
CA GLY A 194 12.09 -6.84 8.43
C GLY A 194 12.20 -7.59 7.10
N ARG A 195 11.33 -7.28 6.14
CA ARG A 195 11.35 -7.87 4.78
C ARG A 195 12.63 -7.61 3.99
N TRP A 196 13.43 -6.63 4.43
CA TRP A 196 14.70 -6.25 3.82
C TRP A 196 15.89 -6.59 4.70
N SER A 197 15.75 -7.62 5.54
CA SER A 197 16.85 -8.07 6.37
C SER A 197 18.04 -8.52 5.51
N GLY A 198 19.26 -8.24 5.97
CA GLY A 198 20.49 -8.63 5.26
C GLY A 198 20.93 -7.67 4.15
N MET A 199 20.30 -6.49 4.00
CA MET A 199 20.71 -5.50 2.99
C MET A 199 22.18 -5.05 3.08
N PHE A 200 22.79 -5.09 4.27
CA PHE A 200 24.21 -4.80 4.50
C PHE A 200 25.08 -6.07 4.62
N ALA A 201 24.50 -7.26 4.47
CA ALA A 201 25.26 -8.50 4.57
C ALA A 201 26.17 -8.69 3.35
N ALA A 202 27.15 -9.58 3.50
CA ALA A 202 28.00 -9.96 2.38
C ALA A 202 27.15 -10.57 1.23
N PRO A 203 27.55 -10.37 -0.04
CA PRO A 203 26.84 -10.94 -1.18
C PRO A 203 26.60 -12.45 -1.02
N GLY A 204 25.36 -12.88 -1.30
CA GLY A 204 24.96 -14.28 -1.21
C GLY A 204 24.39 -14.71 0.15
N TYR A 205 24.37 -13.84 1.16
CA TYR A 205 23.55 -14.07 2.34
C TYR A 205 22.06 -14.00 1.97
N ASP A 206 21.30 -15.00 2.41
CA ASP A 206 19.86 -15.11 2.17
C ASP A 206 19.17 -15.38 3.51
N PRO A 207 18.45 -14.40 4.08
CA PRO A 207 17.87 -14.52 5.42
C PRO A 207 16.78 -15.59 5.48
N GLU A 208 16.10 -15.92 4.37
CA GLU A 208 15.09 -16.99 4.34
C GLU A 208 15.71 -18.39 4.46
N LYS A 209 17.01 -18.51 4.13
CA LYS A 209 17.78 -19.76 4.22
C LYS A 209 18.58 -19.87 5.51
N ASP A 210 18.66 -18.82 6.33
CA ASP A 210 19.38 -18.85 7.59
C ASP A 210 18.69 -19.84 8.56
N PRO A 211 19.41 -20.85 9.11
CA PRO A 211 18.87 -21.77 10.10
C PRO A 211 18.29 -21.10 11.34
N ALA A 212 18.86 -19.97 11.78
CA ALA A 212 18.38 -19.20 12.91
C ALA A 212 17.04 -18.51 12.63
N ASN A 213 16.68 -18.36 11.35
CA ASN A 213 15.39 -17.81 10.90
C ASN A 213 14.35 -18.90 10.65
N GLN A 214 14.66 -20.18 10.90
CA GLN A 214 13.70 -21.27 10.79
C GLN A 214 12.99 -21.54 12.12
N GLU A 215 11.76 -21.99 12.04
CA GLU A 215 10.96 -22.46 13.16
C GLU A 215 10.22 -23.76 12.81
N THR A 216 9.75 -24.47 13.82
CA THR A 216 8.82 -25.59 13.61
C THR A 216 7.56 -25.08 12.94
N CYS A 217 7.15 -25.72 11.83
CA CYS A 217 5.97 -25.29 11.10
C CYS A 217 4.72 -25.47 11.97
N THR A 218 4.14 -24.35 12.42
CA THR A 218 2.96 -24.32 13.28
C THR A 218 1.72 -24.94 12.65
N LEU A 219 1.66 -25.03 11.32
CA LEU A 219 0.51 -25.61 10.62
C LEU A 219 0.47 -27.14 10.67
N CYS A 220 1.64 -27.79 10.73
CA CYS A 220 1.75 -29.25 10.82
C CYS A 220 2.37 -29.75 12.14
N GLY A 221 2.78 -28.85 13.04
CA GLY A 221 3.47 -29.22 14.26
C GLY A 221 4.81 -29.91 14.04
N GLY A 222 5.47 -29.65 12.90
CA GLY A 222 6.77 -30.25 12.57
C GLY A 222 6.72 -31.55 11.79
N SER A 223 5.55 -32.13 11.56
CA SER A 223 5.43 -33.44 10.88
C SER A 223 5.66 -33.38 9.37
N GLY A 224 5.59 -32.20 8.77
CA GLY A 224 5.54 -32.04 7.30
C GLY A 224 4.21 -32.46 6.69
N GLN A 225 3.27 -32.98 7.47
CA GLN A 225 1.98 -33.50 7.01
C GLN A 225 0.83 -32.86 7.79
N ARG A 226 -0.31 -32.69 7.13
CA ARG A 226 -1.51 -32.18 7.79
C ARG A 226 -2.55 -33.30 7.93
N THR A 227 -3.08 -33.47 9.15
CA THR A 227 -3.97 -34.59 9.53
C THR A 227 -5.45 -34.18 9.72
N PHE A 228 -5.82 -32.96 9.35
CA PHE A 228 -7.17 -32.40 9.52
C PHE A 228 -8.19 -32.88 8.46
N ARG A 229 -7.75 -33.71 7.49
CA ARG A 229 -8.61 -34.43 6.55
C ARG A 229 -8.30 -35.93 6.67
N ALA A 230 -9.24 -36.79 6.28
CA ALA A 230 -9.09 -38.25 6.31
C ALA A 230 -7.91 -38.79 5.47
N GLU A 231 -7.25 -37.91 4.71
CA GLU A 231 -6.05 -38.20 3.92
C GLU A 231 -4.89 -37.33 4.41
N GLU A 232 -3.71 -37.93 4.56
CA GLU A 232 -2.47 -37.20 4.83
C GLU A 232 -2.10 -36.36 3.61
N ILE A 233 -2.03 -35.04 3.80
CA ILE A 233 -1.64 -34.11 2.74
C ILE A 233 -0.32 -33.45 3.14
N VAL A 234 0.60 -33.33 2.17
CA VAL A 234 1.83 -32.56 2.32
C VAL A 234 1.50 -31.15 2.80
N CYS A 235 2.15 -30.70 3.86
CA CYS A 235 1.85 -29.41 4.45
C CYS A 235 2.25 -28.28 3.49
N ASN A 236 1.26 -27.54 3.00
CA ASN A 236 1.42 -26.45 2.04
C ASN A 236 2.17 -25.22 2.61
N LYS A 237 2.27 -25.08 3.94
CA LYS A 237 3.05 -23.99 4.56
C LYS A 237 4.56 -24.25 4.55
N CYS A 238 4.96 -25.51 4.74
CA CYS A 238 6.38 -25.89 4.82
C CYS A 238 6.84 -26.78 3.66
N ASP A 239 5.99 -27.01 2.68
CA ASP A 239 6.23 -27.93 1.55
C ASP A 239 6.79 -29.29 2.01
N GLY A 240 6.18 -29.88 3.03
CA GLY A 240 6.59 -31.17 3.58
C GLY A 240 7.82 -31.17 4.50
N LYS A 241 8.54 -30.06 4.65
CA LYS A 241 9.80 -29.99 5.41
C LYS A 241 9.64 -30.10 6.93
N GLY A 242 8.44 -29.83 7.46
CA GLY A 242 8.21 -29.70 8.91
C GLY A 242 8.73 -28.40 9.52
N THR A 243 9.58 -27.65 8.81
CA THR A 243 10.09 -26.33 9.22
C THR A 243 9.53 -25.23 8.33
N ALA A 244 9.26 -24.06 8.90
CA ALA A 244 8.87 -22.86 8.17
C ALA A 244 9.84 -21.73 8.49
N VAL A 245 9.96 -20.77 7.56
CA VAL A 245 10.68 -19.52 7.82
C VAL A 245 9.83 -18.69 8.79
N LYS A 246 10.46 -18.14 9.83
CA LYS A 246 9.85 -17.19 10.76
C LYS A 246 9.33 -15.96 10.01
N TRP A 247 8.41 -15.22 10.60
CA TRP A 247 8.07 -13.89 10.09
C TRP A 247 9.31 -12.98 10.09
N PRO A 248 9.53 -12.14 9.05
CA PRO A 248 10.73 -11.30 8.95
C PRO A 248 11.06 -10.41 10.15
N SER A 249 10.06 -9.99 10.93
CA SER A 249 10.26 -9.23 12.17
C SER A 249 10.90 -10.05 13.31
N SER A 250 11.03 -11.37 13.14
CA SER A 250 11.65 -12.28 14.12
C SER A 250 12.95 -12.90 13.61
N TRP A 251 13.50 -12.37 12.51
CA TRP A 251 14.77 -12.82 11.97
C TRP A 251 15.95 -12.29 12.80
N VAL A 252 17.07 -13.00 12.75
CA VAL A 252 18.30 -12.57 13.39
C VAL A 252 18.81 -11.28 12.76
N ASP A 253 19.40 -10.42 13.59
CA ASP A 253 19.89 -9.12 13.18
C ASP A 253 21.25 -9.23 12.47
N ILE A 254 21.22 -9.67 11.21
CA ILE A 254 22.39 -9.80 10.34
C ILE A 254 22.22 -8.87 9.16
N GLY A 255 23.14 -7.91 9.04
CA GLY A 255 23.17 -6.99 7.90
C GLY A 255 22.02 -5.98 7.87
N ASN A 256 21.45 -5.63 9.03
CA ASN A 256 20.39 -4.61 9.09
C ASN A 256 20.89 -3.28 9.65
N ARG A 257 21.93 -3.32 10.50
CA ARG A 257 22.59 -2.12 11.04
C ARG A 257 24.10 -2.33 11.16
N ALA A 258 24.88 -1.31 10.83
CA ALA A 258 26.35 -1.33 10.91
C ALA A 258 26.93 0.08 10.77
N GLN A 259 28.20 0.26 11.14
CA GLN A 259 28.96 1.41 10.66
C GLN A 259 29.29 1.21 9.17
N LEU A 260 29.33 2.30 8.41
CA LEU A 260 29.58 2.26 6.96
C LEU A 260 30.88 1.50 6.61
N LYS A 261 31.95 1.67 7.39
CA LYS A 261 33.23 0.99 7.19
C LYS A 261 33.15 -0.55 7.31
N ASP A 262 32.16 -1.06 8.05
CA ASP A 262 31.98 -2.48 8.30
C ASP A 262 31.02 -3.12 7.27
N ILE A 263 30.34 -2.29 6.46
CA ILE A 263 29.50 -2.75 5.36
C ILE A 263 30.42 -3.08 4.17
N PRO A 264 30.32 -4.28 3.58
CA PRO A 264 31.11 -4.67 2.41
C PRO A 264 30.58 -4.01 1.13
N LEU A 265 30.43 -2.67 1.13
CA LEU A 265 29.73 -1.89 0.09
C LEU A 265 30.31 -2.14 -1.30
N GLU A 266 31.64 -2.15 -1.44
CA GLU A 266 32.27 -2.43 -2.73
C GLU A 266 32.03 -3.88 -3.19
N ALA A 267 32.00 -4.85 -2.28
CA ALA A 267 31.67 -6.23 -2.64
C ALA A 267 30.21 -6.36 -3.10
N ILE A 268 29.28 -5.66 -2.42
CA ILE A 268 27.85 -5.59 -2.79
C ILE A 268 27.69 -4.98 -4.19
N ARG A 269 28.34 -3.83 -4.44
CA ARG A 269 28.32 -3.16 -5.76
C ARG A 269 28.94 -4.02 -6.86
N ASN A 270 30.09 -4.63 -6.61
CA ASN A 270 30.76 -5.50 -7.56
C ASN A 270 29.92 -6.74 -7.89
N HIS A 271 29.26 -7.34 -6.89
CA HIS A 271 28.37 -8.48 -7.11
C HIS A 271 27.16 -8.10 -7.99
N ALA A 272 26.50 -6.97 -7.68
CA ALA A 272 25.38 -6.47 -8.48
C ALA A 272 25.80 -6.17 -9.93
N GLU A 273 26.98 -5.58 -10.12
CA GLU A 273 27.57 -5.34 -11.44
C GLU A 273 27.79 -6.65 -12.20
N ILE A 274 28.44 -7.64 -11.58
CA ILE A 274 28.74 -8.94 -12.21
C ILE A 274 27.46 -9.63 -12.66
N GLU A 275 26.44 -9.72 -11.80
CA GLU A 275 25.18 -10.38 -12.14
C GLU A 275 24.41 -9.62 -13.23
N ALA A 276 24.38 -8.28 -13.15
CA ALA A 276 23.74 -7.46 -14.16
C ALA A 276 24.42 -7.57 -15.53
N LEU A 277 25.76 -7.60 -15.57
CA LEU A 277 26.54 -7.75 -16.80
C LEU A 277 26.46 -9.15 -17.38
N LYS A 278 26.41 -10.19 -16.55
CA LYS A 278 26.18 -11.56 -17.01
C LYS A 278 24.85 -11.71 -17.75
N LEU A 279 23.78 -11.12 -17.21
CA LEU A 279 22.48 -11.10 -17.87
C LEU A 279 22.49 -10.22 -19.13
N HIS A 280 23.15 -9.06 -19.06
CA HIS A 280 23.27 -8.14 -20.21
C HIS A 280 24.04 -8.76 -21.36
N ASP A 281 25.21 -9.33 -21.11
CA ASP A 281 26.07 -9.96 -22.13
C ASP A 281 25.32 -11.13 -22.81
N LYS A 282 24.61 -11.97 -22.03
CA LYS A 282 23.74 -13.03 -22.57
C LYS A 282 22.59 -12.46 -23.41
N ALA A 283 21.97 -11.37 -22.96
CA ALA A 283 20.90 -10.71 -23.71
C ALA A 283 21.43 -10.09 -25.01
N GLN A 284 22.66 -9.54 -25.03
CA GLN A 284 23.27 -8.99 -26.23
C GLN A 284 23.50 -10.06 -27.32
N GLU A 285 23.89 -11.27 -26.94
CA GLU A 285 24.01 -12.41 -27.86
C GLU A 285 22.66 -12.73 -28.53
N VAL A 286 21.59 -12.73 -27.74
CA VAL A 286 20.23 -12.96 -28.25
C VAL A 286 19.76 -11.79 -29.10
N ILE A 287 19.91 -10.55 -28.62
CA ILE A 287 19.48 -9.33 -29.31
C ILE A 287 20.17 -9.21 -30.67
N ALA A 288 21.47 -9.52 -30.76
CA ALA A 288 22.26 -9.51 -31.99
C ALA A 288 22.10 -8.20 -32.79
N GLY A 289 22.04 -7.06 -32.08
CA GLY A 289 21.86 -5.72 -32.66
C GLY A 289 20.44 -5.36 -33.09
N ARG A 290 19.43 -6.23 -32.89
CA ARG A 290 18.02 -5.93 -33.17
C ARG A 290 17.50 -4.87 -32.19
N GLY A 291 16.66 -3.96 -32.68
CA GLY A 291 15.89 -3.07 -31.82
C GLY A 291 14.61 -3.73 -31.31
N PHE A 292 13.98 -3.14 -30.29
CA PHE A 292 12.58 -3.40 -29.95
C PHE A 292 11.81 -2.08 -29.93
N LYS A 293 10.53 -2.13 -30.28
CA LYS A 293 9.60 -1.01 -30.13
C LYS A 293 8.99 -1.06 -28.74
N ARG A 294 8.94 0.10 -28.08
CA ARG A 294 8.25 0.26 -26.80
C ARG A 294 6.74 0.16 -26.96
N TRP A 295 6.06 -0.11 -25.86
CA TRP A 295 4.61 -0.26 -25.78
C TRP A 295 3.88 0.91 -26.44
N ASP A 296 4.25 2.15 -26.15
CA ASP A 296 3.59 3.33 -26.70
C ASP A 296 3.77 3.48 -28.21
N GLU A 297 4.92 3.09 -28.75
CA GLU A 297 5.16 3.06 -30.19
C GLU A 297 4.25 2.01 -30.86
N VAL A 298 4.20 0.80 -30.29
CA VAL A 298 3.34 -0.27 -30.80
C VAL A 298 1.86 0.11 -30.66
N LYS A 299 1.47 0.79 -29.59
CA LYS A 299 0.11 1.28 -29.36
C LYS A 299 -0.29 2.32 -30.40
N ALA A 300 0.62 3.25 -30.72
CA ALA A 300 0.41 4.24 -31.77
C ALA A 300 0.24 3.57 -33.14
N ASP A 301 1.10 2.59 -33.47
CA ASP A 301 1.02 1.82 -34.73
C ASP A 301 -0.30 1.06 -34.89
N ASN A 302 -0.92 0.65 -33.77
CA ASN A 302 -2.19 -0.07 -33.74
C ASN A 302 -3.42 0.84 -33.49
N GLY A 303 -3.26 2.16 -33.62
CA GLY A 303 -4.37 3.12 -33.49
C GLY A 303 -5.00 3.15 -32.09
N GLY A 304 -4.24 2.75 -31.06
CA GLY A 304 -4.71 2.69 -29.67
C GLY A 304 -5.51 1.42 -29.31
N ASP A 305 -5.68 0.47 -30.24
CA ASP A 305 -6.35 -0.81 -29.99
C ASP A 305 -5.49 -1.70 -29.07
N ILE A 306 -5.93 -1.89 -27.83
CA ILE A 306 -5.13 -2.55 -26.78
C ILE A 306 -4.88 -4.03 -27.08
N ASP A 307 -5.85 -4.75 -27.65
CA ASP A 307 -5.68 -6.19 -27.89
C ASP A 307 -4.71 -6.43 -29.05
N LYS A 308 -4.83 -5.64 -30.13
CA LYS A 308 -3.83 -5.65 -31.20
C LYS A 308 -2.46 -5.18 -30.72
N THR A 309 -2.41 -4.19 -29.84
CA THR A 309 -1.15 -3.71 -29.25
C THR A 309 -0.47 -4.81 -28.47
N ARG A 310 -1.19 -5.57 -27.63
CA ARG A 310 -0.64 -6.71 -26.88
C ARG A 310 -0.07 -7.77 -27.81
N GLU A 311 -0.86 -8.17 -28.82
CA GLU A 311 -0.45 -9.17 -29.80
C GLU A 311 0.79 -8.72 -30.58
N ALA A 312 0.81 -7.48 -31.08
CA ALA A 312 1.93 -6.93 -31.83
C ALA A 312 3.18 -6.74 -30.96
N TYR A 313 3.03 -6.24 -29.74
CA TYR A 313 4.14 -5.99 -28.82
C TYR A 313 4.83 -7.30 -28.46
N ARG A 314 4.08 -8.30 -28.01
CA ARG A 314 4.62 -9.66 -27.72
C ARG A 314 4.97 -10.43 -29.00
N GLY A 315 4.47 -9.99 -30.15
CA GLY A 315 4.78 -10.53 -31.47
C GLY A 315 6.21 -10.27 -31.93
N GLN A 316 6.88 -9.26 -31.36
CA GLN A 316 8.25 -8.88 -31.70
C GLN A 316 9.22 -10.05 -31.49
N GLN A 317 9.90 -10.47 -32.57
CA GLN A 317 10.76 -11.67 -32.53
C GLN A 317 11.87 -11.56 -31.47
N VAL A 318 12.45 -10.38 -31.28
CA VAL A 318 13.50 -10.18 -30.27
C VAL A 318 12.99 -10.42 -28.84
N LEU A 319 11.73 -10.09 -28.55
CA LEU A 319 11.14 -10.34 -27.22
C LEU A 319 10.83 -11.82 -27.03
N LYS A 320 10.36 -12.51 -28.08
CA LYS A 320 10.15 -13.96 -28.05
C LYS A 320 11.46 -14.72 -27.79
N ASP A 321 12.53 -14.32 -28.46
CA ASP A 321 13.85 -14.96 -28.29
C ASP A 321 14.42 -14.69 -26.88
N LEU A 322 14.22 -13.48 -26.32
CA LEU A 322 14.60 -13.16 -24.94
C LEU A 322 13.79 -13.96 -23.91
N GLU A 323 12.49 -14.16 -24.15
CA GLU A 323 11.62 -14.98 -23.30
C GLU A 323 12.01 -16.46 -23.34
N GLU A 324 12.29 -17.01 -24.53
CA GLU A 324 12.80 -18.38 -24.70
C GLU A 324 14.15 -18.58 -23.99
N ALA A 325 15.01 -17.56 -24.01
CA ALA A 325 16.28 -17.52 -23.27
C ALA A 325 16.12 -17.30 -21.76
N LYS A 326 14.89 -17.11 -21.27
CA LYS A 326 14.52 -16.83 -19.88
C LYS A 326 15.19 -15.57 -19.32
N LEU A 327 15.34 -14.55 -20.16
CA LEU A 327 15.91 -13.25 -19.80
C LEU A 327 14.85 -12.19 -19.50
N VAL A 328 13.64 -12.38 -20.03
CA VAL A 328 12.44 -11.57 -19.76
C VAL A 328 11.25 -12.49 -19.56
N SER A 329 10.19 -11.95 -18.98
CA SER A 329 8.93 -12.62 -18.71
C SER A 329 7.74 -11.79 -19.17
N PHE A 330 6.55 -12.38 -19.04
CA PHE A 330 5.29 -11.67 -19.27
C PHE A 330 5.07 -10.48 -18.33
N PHE A 331 5.68 -10.48 -17.15
CA PHE A 331 5.50 -9.42 -16.14
C PHE A 331 6.49 -8.26 -16.26
N ASP A 332 7.53 -8.40 -17.08
CA ASP A 332 8.50 -7.34 -17.30
C ASP A 332 7.94 -6.29 -18.27
N ASP A 333 8.17 -5.03 -17.94
CA ASP A 333 7.78 -3.84 -18.71
C ASP A 333 8.94 -3.29 -19.54
N ASP A 334 8.68 -2.21 -20.29
CA ASP A 334 9.67 -1.56 -21.15
C ASP A 334 10.89 -1.01 -20.40
N GLU A 335 10.75 -0.68 -19.11
CA GLU A 335 11.87 -0.18 -18.32
C GLU A 335 12.87 -1.29 -18.03
N ILE A 336 12.37 -2.45 -17.59
CA ILE A 336 13.19 -3.64 -17.32
C ILE A 336 13.78 -4.20 -18.61
N ILE A 337 12.98 -4.31 -19.67
CA ILE A 337 13.44 -4.81 -20.98
C ILE A 337 14.48 -3.86 -21.59
N GLY A 338 14.24 -2.55 -21.48
CA GLY A 338 15.12 -1.51 -21.99
C GLY A 338 16.53 -1.53 -21.42
N LEU A 339 16.74 -2.14 -20.25
CA LEU A 339 18.06 -2.29 -19.63
C LEU A 339 19.05 -3.05 -20.52
N PHE A 340 18.57 -3.95 -21.37
CA PHE A 340 19.43 -4.68 -22.29
C PHE A 340 19.92 -3.82 -23.45
N TRP A 341 19.26 -2.71 -23.78
CA TRP A 341 19.71 -1.79 -24.83
C TRP A 341 20.60 -0.65 -24.33
N MET A 342 20.87 -0.60 -23.02
CA MET A 342 21.88 0.30 -22.47
C MET A 342 23.28 -0.11 -22.90
N SER A 343 24.21 0.85 -22.92
CA SER A 343 25.62 0.51 -23.06
C SER A 343 26.06 -0.37 -21.89
N ARG A 344 27.03 -1.25 -22.13
CA ARG A 344 27.57 -2.13 -21.08
C ARG A 344 28.08 -1.35 -19.87
N ALA A 345 28.70 -0.18 -20.10
CA ALA A 345 29.21 0.70 -19.05
C ALA A 345 28.08 1.37 -18.23
N ASP A 346 27.01 1.83 -18.91
CA ASP A 346 25.85 2.40 -18.22
C ASP A 346 25.09 1.32 -17.43
N ARG A 347 25.02 0.10 -17.97
CA ARG A 347 24.43 -1.05 -17.26
C ARG A 347 25.19 -1.37 -15.98
N ALA A 348 26.52 -1.38 -16.04
CA ALA A 348 27.38 -1.58 -14.88
C ALA A 348 27.16 -0.47 -13.83
N THR A 349 27.23 0.80 -14.25
CA THR A 349 27.03 1.95 -13.37
C THR A 349 25.68 1.93 -12.69
N ARG A 350 24.62 1.65 -13.46
CA ARG A 350 23.25 1.50 -12.94
C ARG A 350 23.16 0.40 -11.89
N ALA A 351 23.73 -0.78 -12.18
CA ALA A 351 23.70 -1.91 -11.26
C ALA A 351 24.41 -1.59 -9.93
N ARG A 352 25.58 -0.94 -9.98
CA ARG A 352 26.31 -0.49 -8.79
C ARG A 352 25.49 0.51 -7.97
N ASN A 353 24.88 1.51 -8.61
CA ASN A 353 24.07 2.52 -7.90
C ASN A 353 22.81 1.94 -7.26
N ASN A 354 22.25 0.86 -7.84
CA ASN A 354 21.09 0.17 -7.29
C ASN A 354 21.43 -0.88 -6.23
N ALA A 355 22.70 -1.24 -6.06
CA ALA A 355 23.11 -2.40 -5.26
C ALA A 355 22.70 -2.26 -3.79
N LEU A 356 22.65 -1.03 -3.28
CA LEU A 356 22.14 -0.69 -1.96
C LEU A 356 21.34 0.60 -2.09
N ARG A 357 20.01 0.50 -1.95
CA ARG A 357 19.07 1.62 -2.08
C ARG A 357 17.80 1.33 -1.30
N THR A 358 17.32 2.30 -0.54
CA THR A 358 16.02 2.26 0.14
C THR A 358 15.02 3.21 -0.53
N PHE A 359 13.74 3.11 -0.17
CA PHE A 359 12.71 4.01 -0.67
C PHE A 359 12.83 5.41 -0.07
N ALA A 360 13.13 5.49 1.23
CA ALA A 360 13.37 6.74 1.94
C ALA A 360 14.66 6.71 2.76
N VAL A 361 15.10 7.89 3.18
CA VAL A 361 16.27 8.14 4.03
C VAL A 361 15.86 9.10 5.13
N VAL A 362 16.24 8.77 6.37
CA VAL A 362 16.20 9.71 7.50
C VAL A 362 17.63 10.09 7.84
N LYS A 363 17.93 11.39 7.75
CA LYS A 363 19.24 11.95 8.07
C LYS A 363 19.08 13.35 8.65
N ASP A 364 19.79 13.64 9.73
CA ASP A 364 19.81 14.96 10.40
C ASP A 364 18.40 15.50 10.75
N GLY A 365 17.50 14.61 11.19
CA GLY A 365 16.11 14.97 11.53
C GLY A 365 15.23 15.30 10.33
N GLN A 366 15.67 14.98 9.11
CA GLN A 366 14.91 15.17 7.88
C GLN A 366 14.59 13.85 7.20
N TRP A 367 13.42 13.80 6.56
CA TRP A 367 12.96 12.69 5.74
C TRP A 367 13.12 13.02 4.26
N TYR A 368 13.75 12.13 3.53
CA TYR A 368 13.91 12.21 2.07
C TYR A 368 13.35 10.94 1.45
N GLU A 369 12.48 11.07 0.46
CA GLU A 369 11.88 9.91 -0.21
C GLU A 369 11.94 10.02 -1.72
N ARG A 370 11.86 8.87 -2.39
CA ARG A 370 11.82 8.79 -3.85
C ARG A 370 10.54 9.40 -4.42
N GLY A 371 9.44 9.30 -3.70
CA GLY A 371 8.13 9.85 -4.00
C GLY A 371 7.24 9.72 -2.78
N GLU A 372 6.05 10.30 -2.81
CA GLU A 372 5.12 10.25 -1.67
C GLU A 372 4.43 8.88 -1.61
N MET A 373 4.71 8.11 -0.56
CA MET A 373 4.06 6.81 -0.35
C MET A 373 2.61 7.01 0.08
N GLY A 374 1.70 6.39 -0.65
CA GLY A 374 0.26 6.40 -0.40
C GLY A 374 -0.32 5.01 -0.18
N TRP A 375 -1.63 4.98 0.01
CA TRP A 375 -2.39 3.78 0.30
C TRP A 375 -2.19 2.68 -0.77
N PHE A 376 -2.15 1.43 -0.34
CA PHE A 376 -1.79 0.26 -1.16
C PHE A 376 -0.40 0.31 -1.81
N GLY A 377 0.50 1.18 -1.36
CA GLY A 377 1.85 1.33 -1.92
C GLY A 377 1.87 2.01 -3.27
N CYS A 378 0.83 2.77 -3.59
CA CYS A 378 0.83 3.70 -4.71
C CYS A 378 1.76 4.85 -4.35
N VAL A 379 2.67 5.24 -5.25
CA VAL A 379 3.59 6.35 -5.01
C VAL A 379 3.21 7.50 -5.94
N ALA A 380 3.13 8.71 -5.39
CA ALA A 380 2.92 9.94 -6.14
C ALA A 380 4.23 10.74 -6.25
N ASP A 381 4.33 11.62 -7.24
CA ASP A 381 5.48 12.52 -7.46
C ASP A 381 6.84 11.79 -7.46
N GLU A 382 6.87 10.60 -8.06
CA GLU A 382 8.07 9.78 -8.12
C GLU A 382 9.19 10.48 -8.90
N LYS A 383 10.33 10.63 -8.22
CA LYS A 383 11.60 10.88 -8.89
C LYS A 383 11.90 9.75 -9.86
N ASP A 384 12.55 10.10 -10.95
CA ASP A 384 13.19 9.14 -11.84
C ASP A 384 14.04 8.15 -11.02
N SER A 385 13.82 6.85 -11.25
CA SER A 385 14.45 5.78 -10.46
C SER A 385 15.98 5.85 -10.56
N GLU A 386 16.53 6.32 -11.70
CA GLU A 386 17.99 6.47 -11.87
C GLU A 386 18.53 7.64 -11.09
N GLN A 387 17.80 8.75 -11.13
CA GLN A 387 18.14 9.93 -10.35
C GLN A 387 18.23 9.58 -8.88
N TRP A 388 17.22 8.90 -8.31
CA TRP A 388 17.25 8.49 -6.91
C TRP A 388 18.44 7.59 -6.60
N SER A 389 18.72 6.59 -7.44
CA SER A 389 19.87 5.69 -7.23
C SER A 389 21.22 6.42 -7.28
N ARG A 390 21.38 7.39 -8.19
CA ARG A 390 22.60 8.22 -8.26
C ARG A 390 22.76 9.09 -7.02
N GLU A 391 21.68 9.78 -6.60
CA GLU A 391 21.67 10.60 -5.38
C GLU A 391 22.00 9.76 -4.14
N PHE A 392 21.41 8.57 -4.04
CA PHE A 392 21.62 7.64 -2.93
C PHE A 392 23.06 7.11 -2.89
N ALA A 393 23.60 6.69 -4.03
CA ALA A 393 24.98 6.23 -4.12
C ALA A 393 25.96 7.35 -3.72
N ALA A 394 25.75 8.56 -4.22
CA ALA A 394 26.57 9.73 -3.88
C ALA A 394 26.46 10.12 -2.40
N LEU A 395 25.27 9.96 -1.80
CA LEU A 395 25.06 10.14 -0.37
C LEU A 395 25.96 9.17 0.41
N LEU A 396 25.88 7.87 0.15
CA LEU A 396 26.70 6.86 0.85
C LEU A 396 28.20 7.13 0.68
N ASP A 397 28.64 7.46 -0.53
CA ASP A 397 30.05 7.72 -0.84
C ASP A 397 30.58 8.97 -0.11
N GLY A 398 29.71 9.92 0.23
CA GLY A 398 30.04 11.15 0.95
C GLY A 398 30.00 11.03 2.48
N LEU A 399 29.55 9.91 3.03
CA LEU A 399 29.44 9.74 4.48
C LEU A 399 30.80 9.39 5.13
N PRO A 400 31.07 9.87 6.36
CA PRO A 400 32.19 9.38 7.15
C PRO A 400 32.13 7.86 7.35
N PRO A 401 33.26 7.13 7.31
CA PRO A 401 33.28 5.66 7.48
C PRO A 401 32.70 5.17 8.81
N GLU A 402 32.75 6.01 9.85
CA GLU A 402 32.24 5.71 11.19
C GLU A 402 30.72 5.92 11.34
N THR A 403 30.06 6.41 10.29
CA THR A 403 28.61 6.69 10.30
C THR A 403 27.81 5.40 10.48
N TRP A 404 26.86 5.41 11.40
CA TRP A 404 25.94 4.31 11.61
C TRP A 404 24.76 4.38 10.64
N LEU A 405 24.44 3.23 10.08
CA LEU A 405 23.36 3.00 9.14
C LEU A 405 22.43 1.92 9.69
N ALA A 406 21.12 2.08 9.53
CA ALA A 406 20.14 1.03 9.81
C ALA A 406 19.07 0.98 8.70
N VAL A 407 18.73 -0.23 8.27
CA VAL A 407 17.59 -0.50 7.38
C VAL A 407 16.38 -0.77 8.23
N VAL A 408 15.29 -0.07 7.93
CA VAL A 408 14.01 -0.17 8.63
C VAL A 408 12.92 -0.53 7.62
N ASP A 409 12.13 -1.55 7.94
CA ASP A 409 10.88 -1.91 7.26
C ASP A 409 9.75 -1.13 7.92
N CYS A 410 9.22 -0.11 7.24
CA CYS A 410 8.06 0.67 7.68
C CYS A 410 6.77 0.15 7.03
N HIS A 411 5.67 0.15 7.78
CA HIS A 411 4.31 -0.09 7.29
C HIS A 411 3.57 1.23 7.08
N ILE A 412 2.61 1.25 6.14
CA ILE A 412 1.73 2.37 5.80
C ILE A 412 0.27 1.93 5.66
#